data_AF-A0A3M1LDK8-F1
#
_entry.id   AF-A0A3M1LDK8-F1
#
_cell.length_a   1.000
_cell.length_b   1.000
_cell.length_c   1.000
_cell.angle_alpha   90.00
_cell.angle_beta   90.00
_cell.angle_gamma   90.00
#
_symmetry.space_group_name_H-M   'P 1'
#
loop_
_entity.id
_entity.type
_entity.pdbx_description
1 polymer ?
#
loop_
_entity_poly.entity_id
_entity_poly.type
_entity_poly.pdbx_seq_one_letter_code
_entity_poly.pdbx_strand_id
1 'polypeptide(L)'
;AKEGKSVMVVEHDVALLDYLSDYVYILYGQPGVYGIVSDLLSTRVGINSFLEGYLTTINVRFRDRPYRFDTITREEMIKDVAVAEYTELVKEYPSFRLKVNSGKVREGEVVGVVGANALGKTTFMKMIAGVTKPDKGDIALKAKIAYKPQYLTQEYDSDVSSLLTLAYGKPVEATSIEEQIVKPMQVHKLYEKYVNSLSGGELQKVAVVACLLQEADIYAFDEPSAFLDVEDRISLAKFIHRFVRAQGKSAIIIDHDLQLIDLVSDTLIVFQGVPGKEGTATEPLRKQDGMNLFLKDLGITFRRDPESNRPRVNKLDSRLDREQKASGNYYLIK
;
A
#
# COMPACT_ATOMS: atom_id res chain seq x y z
N ALA A 1 -28.57 2.17 7.58
CA ALA A 1 -28.73 2.57 8.99
C ALA A 1 -29.71 3.74 9.18
N LYS A 2 -29.50 4.94 8.60
CA LYS A 2 -30.35 6.13 8.87
C LYS A 2 -31.86 5.96 8.57
N GLU A 3 -32.22 5.03 7.69
CA GLU A 3 -33.62 4.68 7.37
C GLU A 3 -34.16 3.51 8.23
N GLY A 4 -33.50 3.14 9.33
CA GLY A 4 -33.88 1.99 10.16
C GLY A 4 -33.55 0.62 9.56
N LYS A 5 -32.90 0.57 8.39
CA LYS A 5 -32.46 -0.65 7.73
C LYS A 5 -31.19 -1.22 8.37
N SER A 6 -31.18 -2.53 8.58
CA SER A 6 -30.00 -3.30 8.98
C SER A 6 -29.05 -3.48 7.78
N VAL A 7 -27.74 -3.37 8.01
CA VAL A 7 -26.72 -3.49 6.97
C VAL A 7 -25.62 -4.40 7.51
N MET A 8 -25.23 -5.40 6.72
CA MET A 8 -24.08 -6.26 6.99
C MET A 8 -23.08 -6.07 5.86
N VAL A 9 -21.81 -5.86 6.21
CA VAL A 9 -20.72 -5.63 5.27
C VAL A 9 -19.55 -6.53 5.65
N VAL A 10 -18.90 -7.12 4.65
CA VAL A 10 -17.62 -7.81 4.79
C VAL A 10 -16.59 -6.94 4.12
N GLU A 11 -15.58 -6.52 4.87
CA GLU A 11 -14.55 -5.62 4.38
C GLU A 11 -13.15 -6.09 4.76
N HIS A 12 -12.21 -5.85 3.85
CA HIS A 12 -10.79 -6.07 4.09
C HIS A 12 -10.04 -4.76 4.34
N ASP A 13 -10.63 -3.60 4.02
CA ASP A 13 -10.09 -2.31 4.41
C ASP A 13 -10.55 -1.97 5.83
N VAL A 14 -9.61 -1.99 6.78
CA VAL A 14 -9.88 -1.70 8.20
C VAL A 14 -10.31 -0.25 8.42
N ALA A 15 -9.85 0.70 7.61
CA ALA A 15 -10.23 2.11 7.72
C ALA A 15 -11.68 2.30 7.28
N LEU A 16 -12.06 1.67 6.17
CA LEU A 16 -13.44 1.66 5.69
C LEU A 16 -14.37 0.92 6.67
N LEU A 17 -13.93 -0.23 7.18
CA LEU A 17 -14.68 -0.98 8.20
C LEU A 17 -14.92 -0.14 9.47
N ASP A 18 -13.93 0.60 9.95
CA ASP A 18 -14.09 1.50 11.11
C ASP A 18 -15.08 2.64 10.84
N TYR A 19 -15.09 3.15 9.61
CA TYR A 19 -15.98 4.23 9.21
C TYR A 19 -17.45 3.76 9.07
N LEU A 20 -17.66 2.59 8.46
CA LEU A 20 -19.00 2.07 8.15
C LEU A 20 -19.69 1.40 9.34
N SER A 21 -18.92 0.79 10.24
CA SER A 21 -19.46 -0.15 11.23
C SER A 21 -19.67 0.47 12.60
N ASP A 22 -20.78 0.13 13.25
CA ASP A 22 -20.99 0.36 14.68
C ASP A 22 -20.52 -0.84 15.54
N TYR A 23 -20.63 -2.04 14.96
CA TYR A 23 -20.21 -3.31 15.55
C TYR A 23 -19.53 -4.17 14.49
N VAL A 24 -18.68 -5.08 14.93
CA VAL A 24 -17.93 -5.98 14.05
C VAL A 24 -17.90 -7.40 14.63
N TYR A 25 -17.81 -8.37 13.72
CA TYR A 25 -17.45 -9.76 14.00
C TYR A 25 -16.06 -10.02 13.43
N ILE A 26 -15.28 -10.87 14.10
CA ILE A 26 -13.98 -11.33 13.63
C ILE A 26 -14.13 -12.78 13.20
N LEU A 27 -13.75 -13.06 11.96
CA LEU A 27 -13.64 -14.42 11.45
C LEU A 27 -12.19 -14.88 11.61
N TYR A 28 -11.98 -16.01 12.28
CA TYR A 28 -10.65 -16.57 12.51
C TYR A 28 -10.67 -18.09 12.37
N GLY A 29 -9.51 -18.71 12.13
CA GLY A 29 -9.41 -20.16 11.94
C GLY A 29 -8.21 -20.52 11.07
N GLN A 30 -8.33 -21.62 10.34
CA GLN A 30 -7.30 -22.06 9.39
C GLN A 30 -7.86 -22.00 7.96
N PRO A 31 -7.29 -21.15 7.08
CA PRO A 31 -7.75 -21.02 5.69
C PRO A 31 -7.84 -22.39 4.98
N GLY A 32 -8.97 -22.63 4.31
CA GLY A 32 -9.25 -23.90 3.62
C GLY A 32 -9.60 -25.09 4.52
N VAL A 33 -9.59 -24.93 5.84
CA VAL A 33 -9.90 -26.02 6.80
C VAL A 33 -11.13 -25.68 7.64
N TYR A 34 -11.14 -24.56 8.36
CA TYR A 34 -12.28 -24.15 9.19
C TYR A 34 -12.26 -22.64 9.48
N GLY A 35 -13.42 -22.09 9.84
CA GLY A 35 -13.58 -20.70 10.29
C GLY A 35 -14.59 -20.59 11.44
N ILE A 36 -14.29 -19.70 12.39
CA ILE A 36 -15.09 -19.42 13.58
C ILE A 36 -15.42 -17.92 13.58
N VAL A 37 -16.66 -17.59 13.94
CA VAL A 37 -17.13 -16.21 14.09
C VAL A 37 -17.07 -15.84 15.57
N SER A 38 -16.48 -14.69 15.89
CA SER A 38 -16.44 -14.16 17.25
C SER A 38 -17.83 -13.74 17.77
N ASP A 39 -17.90 -13.37 19.03
CA ASP A 39 -19.03 -12.58 19.54
C ASP A 39 -19.08 -11.19 18.88
N LEU A 40 -20.23 -10.50 19.03
CA LEU A 40 -20.41 -9.13 18.55
C LEU A 40 -19.56 -8.17 19.40
N LEU A 41 -18.62 -7.47 18.75
CA LEU A 41 -17.76 -6.49 19.39
C LEU A 41 -18.07 -5.08 18.89
N SER A 42 -17.84 -4.07 19.75
CA SER A 42 -17.79 -2.69 19.24
C SER A 42 -16.66 -2.54 18.23
N THR A 43 -16.85 -1.69 17.21
CA THR A 43 -15.87 -1.54 16.11
C THR A 43 -14.43 -1.30 16.58
N ARG A 44 -14.24 -0.43 17.59
CA ARG A 44 -12.89 -0.17 18.14
C ARG A 44 -12.28 -1.40 18.79
N VAL A 45 -13.03 -2.07 19.67
CA VAL A 45 -12.54 -3.25 20.41
C VAL A 45 -12.26 -4.41 19.46
N GLY A 46 -13.13 -4.63 18.48
CA GLY A 46 -12.97 -5.68 17.49
C GLY A 46 -11.73 -5.45 16.63
N ILE A 47 -11.58 -4.26 16.04
CA ILE A 47 -10.39 -3.96 15.22
C ILE A 47 -9.10 -4.05 16.05
N ASN A 48 -9.09 -3.54 17.29
CA ASN A 48 -7.90 -3.62 18.14
C ASN A 48 -7.58 -5.08 18.53
N SER A 49 -8.58 -5.89 18.88
CA SER A 49 -8.41 -7.33 19.13
C SER A 49 -7.90 -8.08 17.89
N PHE A 50 -8.42 -7.70 16.72
CA PHE A 50 -7.96 -8.24 15.45
C PHE A 50 -6.47 -7.94 15.22
N LEU A 51 -6.05 -6.70 15.43
CA LEU A 51 -4.67 -6.25 15.29
C LEU A 51 -3.74 -6.90 16.32
N GLU A 52 -4.19 -7.13 17.55
CA GLU A 52 -3.42 -7.85 18.58
C GLU A 52 -3.25 -9.34 18.28
N GLY A 53 -4.12 -9.93 17.45
CA GLY A 53 -4.13 -11.36 17.19
C GLY A 53 -4.76 -12.20 18.31
N TYR A 54 -5.52 -11.54 19.20
CA TYR A 54 -6.05 -12.15 20.42
C TYR A 54 -7.45 -11.61 20.76
N LEU A 55 -8.40 -12.53 20.89
CA LEU A 55 -9.77 -12.27 21.31
C LEU A 55 -9.88 -12.46 22.83
N THR A 56 -9.93 -11.34 23.55
CA THR A 56 -9.97 -11.32 25.02
C THR A 56 -11.24 -11.94 25.59
N THR A 57 -12.39 -11.78 24.93
CA THR A 57 -13.70 -12.24 25.41
C THR A 57 -13.80 -13.76 25.52
N ILE A 58 -13.13 -14.47 24.60
CA ILE A 58 -13.14 -15.94 24.51
C ILE A 58 -11.77 -16.57 24.77
N ASN A 59 -10.77 -15.76 25.15
CA ASN A 59 -9.40 -16.19 25.44
C ASN A 59 -8.74 -16.98 24.29
N VAL A 60 -8.93 -16.53 23.05
CA VAL A 60 -8.37 -17.20 21.86
C VAL A 60 -7.29 -16.34 21.21
N ARG A 61 -6.07 -16.90 21.07
CA ARG A 61 -5.01 -16.33 20.23
C ARG A 61 -5.07 -16.99 18.86
N PHE A 62 -5.42 -16.22 17.84
CA PHE A 62 -5.45 -16.70 16.46
C PHE A 62 -4.21 -16.26 15.66
N ARG A 63 -3.37 -15.39 16.22
CA ARG A 63 -2.10 -14.96 15.63
C ARG A 63 -1.02 -14.72 16.69
N ASP A 64 0.20 -15.15 16.38
CA ASP A 64 1.33 -15.13 17.33
C ASP A 64 1.87 -13.73 17.61
N ARG A 65 1.88 -12.86 16.59
CA ARG A 65 2.49 -11.53 16.68
C ARG A 65 1.46 -10.44 16.39
N PRO A 66 1.38 -9.39 17.21
CA PRO A 66 0.47 -8.28 16.96
C PRO A 66 0.92 -7.42 15.78
N TYR A 67 -0.02 -6.74 15.15
CA TYR A 67 0.23 -5.69 14.19
C TYR A 67 0.19 -4.33 14.88
N ARG A 68 1.37 -3.73 15.04
CA ARG A 68 1.53 -2.33 15.45
C ARG A 68 1.68 -1.40 14.24
N PHE A 69 1.16 -0.18 14.33
CA PHE A 69 1.36 0.89 13.35
C PHE A 69 2.47 1.86 13.80
N ASP A 70 3.51 1.31 14.41
CA ASP A 70 4.65 2.07 14.91
C ASP A 70 5.68 2.25 13.80
N THR A 71 5.39 3.11 12.82
CA THR A 71 6.42 3.55 11.88
C THR A 71 7.08 4.81 12.43
N ILE A 72 8.14 4.62 13.22
CA ILE A 72 9.10 5.70 13.43
C ILE A 72 9.89 5.80 12.12
N THR A 73 9.45 6.67 11.22
CA THR A 73 10.30 7.17 10.15
C THR A 73 11.46 7.89 10.82
N ARG A 74 12.60 7.21 10.96
CA ARG A 74 13.86 7.88 11.29
C ARG A 74 14.33 8.59 10.03
N GLU A 75 14.08 9.90 9.95
CA GLU A 75 14.54 10.75 8.84
C GLU A 75 16.05 10.61 8.60
N GLU A 76 16.82 10.27 9.65
CA GLU A 76 18.26 10.01 9.61
C GLU A 76 18.70 8.95 8.58
N MET A 77 17.80 8.06 8.12
CA MET A 77 18.13 7.02 7.13
C MET A 77 17.87 7.44 5.68
N ILE A 78 17.20 8.57 5.43
CA ILE A 78 16.97 9.07 4.07
C ILE A 78 18.12 10.00 3.71
N LYS A 79 18.95 9.59 2.75
CA LYS A 79 20.06 10.44 2.29
C LYS A 79 19.51 11.52 1.38
N ASP A 80 20.07 12.74 1.44
CA ASP A 80 19.73 13.80 0.47
C ASP A 80 20.47 13.59 -0.86
N VAL A 81 20.37 12.38 -1.40
CA VAL A 81 20.93 11.97 -2.69
C VAL A 81 19.76 11.56 -3.57
N ALA A 82 19.56 12.23 -4.70
CA ALA A 82 18.49 11.88 -5.62
C ALA A 82 18.88 10.65 -6.47
N VAL A 83 18.04 9.62 -6.44
CA VAL A 83 18.15 8.42 -7.29
C VAL A 83 17.38 8.57 -8.60
N ALA A 84 16.32 9.39 -8.59
CA ALA A 84 15.60 9.81 -9.78
C ALA A 84 15.18 11.28 -9.64
N GLU A 85 15.35 12.05 -10.71
CA GLU A 85 14.88 13.42 -10.80
C GLU A 85 14.05 13.57 -12.08
N TYR A 86 12.97 14.33 -12.01
CA TYR A 86 12.14 14.60 -13.17
C TYR A 86 11.74 16.07 -13.20
N THR A 87 11.75 16.65 -14.40
CA THR A 87 11.25 18.01 -14.61
C THR A 87 9.73 18.02 -14.51
N GLU A 88 9.10 19.15 -14.79
CA GLU A 88 7.66 19.15 -15.06
C GLU A 88 7.38 18.20 -16.24
N LEU A 89 6.56 17.17 -16.02
CA LEU A 89 6.19 16.19 -17.03
C LEU A 89 4.77 16.46 -17.52
N VAL A 90 4.55 16.29 -18.82
CA VAL A 90 3.21 16.31 -19.42
C VAL A 90 3.00 15.04 -20.24
N LYS A 91 1.83 14.42 -20.07
CA LYS A 91 1.35 13.33 -20.91
C LYS A 91 -0.07 13.61 -21.40
N GLU A 92 -0.29 13.53 -22.69
CA GLU A 92 -1.56 13.79 -23.35
C GLU A 92 -2.06 12.54 -24.09
N TYR A 93 -3.31 12.19 -23.80
CA TYR A 93 -4.12 11.22 -24.52
C TYR A 93 -5.33 11.94 -25.10
N PRO A 94 -6.04 11.36 -26.10
CA PRO A 94 -7.16 12.03 -26.76
C PRO A 94 -8.23 12.61 -25.82
N SER A 95 -8.50 11.96 -24.69
CA SER A 95 -9.51 12.38 -23.72
C SER A 95 -8.94 12.80 -22.36
N PHE A 96 -7.62 12.71 -22.15
CA PHE A 96 -7.02 12.85 -20.82
C PHE A 96 -5.66 13.55 -20.87
N ARG A 97 -5.43 14.50 -19.96
CA ARG A 97 -4.15 15.20 -19.80
C ARG A 97 -3.62 15.06 -18.39
N LEU A 98 -2.37 14.61 -18.28
CA LEU A 98 -1.63 14.55 -17.02
C LEU A 98 -0.52 15.58 -17.01
N LYS A 99 -0.46 16.37 -15.94
CA LYS A 99 0.65 17.26 -15.61
C LYS A 99 1.26 16.85 -14.27
N VAL A 100 2.57 16.66 -14.22
CA VAL A 100 3.29 16.28 -12.99
C VAL A 100 4.30 17.38 -12.70
N ASN A 101 4.24 17.98 -11.52
CA ASN A 101 5.24 18.98 -11.11
C ASN A 101 6.62 18.33 -10.99
N SER A 102 7.68 19.10 -11.17
CA SER A 102 9.05 18.60 -11.00
C SER A 102 9.26 18.01 -9.61
N GLY A 103 10.05 16.95 -9.50
CA GLY A 103 10.31 16.29 -8.23
C GLY A 103 11.52 15.37 -8.26
N LYS A 104 11.88 14.86 -7.09
CA LYS A 104 12.99 13.91 -6.92
C LYS A 104 12.61 12.79 -5.96
N VAL A 105 13.10 11.59 -6.24
CA VAL A 105 13.08 10.45 -5.31
C VAL A 105 14.48 10.33 -4.70
N ARG A 106 14.54 10.27 -3.37
CA ARG A 106 15.80 10.20 -2.62
C ARG A 106 16.18 8.75 -2.30
N GLU A 107 17.47 8.50 -2.15
CA GLU A 107 17.99 7.20 -1.72
C GLU A 107 17.47 6.83 -0.33
N GLY A 108 16.86 5.65 -0.20
CA GLY A 108 16.26 5.19 1.05
C GLY A 108 14.82 5.64 1.27
N GLU A 109 14.24 6.42 0.34
CA GLU A 109 12.90 6.99 0.46
C GLU A 109 11.82 6.04 -0.07
N VAL A 110 10.73 5.92 0.67
CA VAL A 110 9.48 5.32 0.17
C VAL A 110 8.49 6.44 -0.16
N VAL A 111 8.19 6.62 -1.44
CA VAL A 111 7.22 7.60 -1.93
C VAL A 111 5.87 6.92 -2.12
N GLY A 112 4.87 7.31 -1.31
CA GLY A 112 3.49 6.90 -1.54
C GLY A 112 2.82 7.80 -2.58
N VAL A 113 1.95 7.24 -3.40
CA VAL A 113 1.20 7.98 -4.41
C VAL A 113 -0.28 7.78 -4.18
N VAL A 114 -0.99 8.88 -3.95
CA VAL A 114 -2.42 8.88 -3.61
C VAL A 114 -3.21 9.77 -4.55
N GLY A 115 -4.50 9.48 -4.72
CA GLY A 115 -5.39 10.21 -5.61
C GLY A 115 -6.55 9.34 -6.11
N ALA A 116 -7.62 9.97 -6.60
CA ALA A 116 -8.74 9.27 -7.21
C ALA A 116 -8.34 8.47 -8.45
N ASN A 117 -9.19 7.54 -8.86
CA ASN A 117 -9.00 6.77 -10.09
C ASN A 117 -9.06 7.65 -11.33
N ALA A 118 -8.38 7.20 -12.38
CA ALA A 118 -8.30 7.93 -13.66
C ALA A 118 -7.73 9.36 -13.57
N LEU A 119 -6.89 9.64 -12.55
CA LEU A 119 -6.09 10.87 -12.47
C LEU A 119 -4.66 10.70 -13.04
N GLY A 120 -4.31 9.52 -13.56
CA GLY A 120 -3.01 9.29 -14.20
C GLY A 120 -1.89 8.75 -13.29
N LYS A 121 -2.22 8.18 -12.12
CA LYS A 121 -1.23 7.55 -11.21
C LYS A 121 -0.40 6.45 -11.92
N THR A 122 -1.07 5.49 -12.55
CA THR A 122 -0.42 4.43 -13.33
C THR A 122 0.35 5.00 -14.54
N THR A 123 -0.15 6.07 -15.17
CA THR A 123 0.57 6.75 -16.25
C THR A 123 1.89 7.35 -15.74
N PHE A 124 1.86 8.02 -14.59
CA PHE A 124 3.06 8.51 -13.93
C PHE A 124 4.04 7.38 -13.59
N MET A 125 3.55 6.28 -13.00
CA MET A 125 4.40 5.13 -12.70
C MET A 125 5.05 4.53 -13.95
N LYS A 126 4.29 4.37 -15.04
CA LYS A 126 4.81 3.92 -16.33
C LYS A 126 5.85 4.88 -16.92
N MET A 127 5.69 6.19 -16.71
CA MET A 127 6.69 7.17 -17.12
C MET A 127 7.98 7.04 -16.32
N ILE A 128 7.87 6.96 -14.99
CA ILE A 128 9.04 6.78 -14.12
C ILE A 128 9.74 5.45 -14.42
N ALA A 129 9.00 4.36 -14.61
CA ALA A 129 9.55 3.04 -14.94
C ALA A 129 10.08 2.92 -16.38
N GLY A 130 9.99 3.96 -17.21
CA GLY A 130 10.47 3.95 -18.60
C GLY A 130 9.61 3.14 -19.57
N VAL A 131 8.44 2.64 -19.14
CA VAL A 131 7.48 1.90 -19.97
C VAL A 131 6.77 2.83 -20.97
N THR A 132 6.61 4.10 -20.64
CA THR A 132 5.96 5.11 -21.49
C THR A 132 6.73 6.41 -21.43
N LYS A 133 6.96 7.07 -22.57
CA LYS A 133 7.64 8.38 -22.58
C LYS A 133 6.67 9.52 -22.28
N PRO A 134 7.09 10.56 -21.54
CA PRO A 134 6.33 11.81 -21.46
C PRO A 134 6.31 12.50 -22.83
N ASP A 135 5.30 13.35 -23.07
CA ASP A 135 5.22 14.18 -24.28
C ASP A 135 5.97 15.51 -24.10
N LYS A 136 6.11 15.98 -22.85
CA LYS A 136 7.00 17.09 -22.46
C LYS A 136 7.70 16.78 -21.14
N GLY A 137 8.91 17.29 -20.99
CA GLY A 137 9.74 17.11 -19.81
C GLY A 137 10.63 15.88 -19.90
N ASP A 138 11.61 15.82 -19.00
CA ASP A 138 12.67 14.83 -18.99
C ASP A 138 12.76 14.15 -17.62
N ILE A 139 13.11 12.87 -17.64
CA ILE A 139 13.33 12.06 -16.44
C ILE A 139 14.81 11.65 -16.44
N ALA A 140 15.56 12.19 -15.49
CA ALA A 140 16.95 11.85 -15.26
C ALA A 140 17.03 10.65 -14.30
N LEU A 141 17.17 9.45 -14.86
CA LEU A 141 17.33 8.21 -14.13
C LEU A 141 18.81 7.88 -13.95
N LYS A 142 19.29 7.93 -12.70
CA LYS A 142 20.62 7.42 -12.31
C LYS A 142 20.55 5.99 -11.77
N ALA A 143 19.36 5.38 -11.83
CA ALA A 143 18.95 4.22 -11.06
C ALA A 143 18.26 3.17 -11.95
N LYS A 144 18.50 1.88 -11.67
CA LYS A 144 17.72 0.77 -12.23
C LYS A 144 16.34 0.71 -11.54
N ILE A 145 15.28 0.47 -12.30
CA ILE A 145 13.92 0.35 -11.77
C ILE A 145 13.39 -1.07 -11.99
N ALA A 146 12.90 -1.69 -10.93
CA ALA A 146 12.07 -2.90 -11.01
C ALA A 146 10.60 -2.48 -10.86
N TYR A 147 9.74 -2.92 -11.77
CA TYR A 147 8.35 -2.46 -11.85
C TYR A 147 7.36 -3.64 -11.76
N LYS A 148 6.47 -3.59 -10.77
CA LYS A 148 5.28 -4.43 -10.65
C LYS A 148 4.07 -3.66 -11.19
N PRO A 149 3.46 -4.08 -12.31
CA PRO A 149 2.28 -3.42 -12.89
C PRO A 149 0.98 -3.74 -12.14
N GLN A 150 -0.01 -2.85 -12.23
CA GLN A 150 -1.34 -3.02 -11.64
C GLN A 150 -2.01 -4.32 -12.11
N TYR A 151 -2.15 -4.47 -13.44
CA TYR A 151 -2.74 -5.64 -14.06
C TYR A 151 -1.67 -6.69 -14.35
N LEU A 152 -1.85 -7.87 -13.77
CA LEU A 152 -1.00 -9.03 -13.97
C LEU A 152 -1.65 -9.98 -14.97
N THR A 153 -0.87 -10.50 -15.92
CA THR A 153 -1.32 -11.54 -16.83
C THR A 153 -0.95 -12.92 -16.26
N GLN A 154 -1.84 -13.89 -16.44
CA GLN A 154 -1.63 -15.29 -16.05
C GLN A 154 -1.05 -16.13 -17.21
N GLU A 155 -0.54 -15.47 -18.25
CA GLU A 155 -0.09 -16.11 -19.50
C GLU A 155 1.29 -16.81 -19.37
N TYR A 156 1.79 -16.96 -18.15
CA TYR A 156 3.03 -17.66 -17.87
C TYR A 156 2.75 -19.16 -17.72
N ASP A 157 3.12 -19.93 -18.74
CA ASP A 157 3.06 -21.40 -18.72
C ASP A 157 4.30 -21.98 -18.04
N SER A 158 4.48 -21.64 -16.76
CA SER A 158 5.59 -22.11 -15.93
C SER A 158 5.16 -22.21 -14.47
N ASP A 159 5.88 -23.01 -13.70
CA ASP A 159 5.76 -23.02 -12.24
C ASP A 159 6.34 -21.73 -11.61
N VAL A 160 5.98 -21.47 -10.36
CA VAL A 160 6.43 -20.28 -9.63
C VAL A 160 7.94 -20.30 -9.39
N SER A 161 8.55 -21.45 -9.10
CA SER A 161 10.01 -21.52 -8.88
C SER A 161 10.80 -21.08 -10.13
N SER A 162 10.37 -21.54 -11.30
CA SER A 162 10.90 -21.14 -12.60
C SER A 162 10.77 -19.63 -12.84
N LEU A 163 9.61 -19.04 -12.55
CA LEU A 163 9.38 -17.59 -12.66
C LEU A 163 10.31 -16.79 -11.73
N LEU A 164 10.46 -17.21 -10.48
CA LEU A 164 11.32 -16.51 -9.51
C LEU A 164 12.80 -16.66 -9.86
N THR A 165 13.21 -17.82 -10.37
CA THR A 165 14.56 -18.06 -10.89
C THR A 165 14.86 -17.13 -12.07
N LEU A 166 13.90 -16.93 -12.98
CA LEU A 166 14.02 -15.98 -14.08
C LEU A 166 14.17 -14.54 -13.57
N ALA A 167 13.37 -14.13 -12.59
CA ALA A 167 13.42 -12.78 -12.02
C ALA A 167 14.73 -12.49 -11.28
N TYR A 168 15.29 -13.49 -10.58
CA TYR A 168 16.55 -13.36 -9.84
C TYR A 168 17.80 -13.62 -10.71
N GLY A 169 17.65 -14.31 -11.84
CA GLY A 169 18.73 -14.76 -12.73
C GLY A 169 19.47 -16.03 -12.26
N LYS A 170 19.06 -16.63 -11.13
CA LYS A 170 19.62 -17.87 -10.57
C LYS A 170 18.61 -18.53 -9.61
N PRO A 171 18.80 -19.81 -9.23
CA PRO A 171 17.90 -20.48 -8.30
C PRO A 171 17.78 -19.73 -6.98
N VAL A 172 16.54 -19.59 -6.50
CA VAL A 172 16.23 -18.88 -5.24
C VAL A 172 16.20 -19.85 -4.06
N GLU A 173 15.81 -21.10 -4.28
CA GLU A 173 15.70 -22.14 -3.26
C GLU A 173 17.02 -22.39 -2.53
N ALA A 174 16.94 -22.61 -1.20
CA ALA A 174 18.06 -22.81 -0.30
C ALA A 174 19.09 -21.66 -0.27
N THR A 175 18.69 -20.45 -0.66
CA THR A 175 19.54 -19.24 -0.58
C THR A 175 19.13 -18.31 0.56
N SER A 176 20.03 -17.38 0.93
CA SER A 176 19.69 -16.31 1.87
C SER A 176 18.55 -15.40 1.38
N ILE A 177 18.38 -15.29 0.06
CA ILE A 177 17.31 -14.49 -0.56
C ILE A 177 15.95 -15.14 -0.37
N GLU A 178 15.87 -16.47 -0.39
CA GLU A 178 14.63 -17.18 -0.04
C GLU A 178 14.19 -16.85 1.39
N GLU A 179 15.11 -16.88 2.35
CA GLU A 179 14.84 -16.53 3.75
C GLU A 179 14.46 -15.05 3.93
N GLN A 180 15.06 -14.17 3.15
CA GLN A 180 14.87 -12.73 3.26
C GLN A 180 13.61 -12.23 2.55
N ILE A 181 13.21 -12.83 1.43
CA ILE A 181 12.15 -12.31 0.56
C ILE A 181 10.99 -13.30 0.40
N VAL A 182 11.29 -14.55 0.04
CA VAL A 182 10.26 -15.50 -0.39
C VAL A 182 9.48 -16.09 0.78
N LYS A 183 10.18 -16.50 1.84
CA LYS A 183 9.57 -17.10 3.04
C LYS A 183 8.70 -16.11 3.83
N PRO A 184 9.10 -14.85 4.08
CA PRO A 184 8.26 -13.86 4.75
C PRO A 184 6.93 -13.60 4.05
N MET A 185 6.91 -13.70 2.71
CA MET A 185 5.70 -13.55 1.89
C MET A 185 4.95 -14.87 1.65
N GLN A 186 5.41 -15.96 2.27
CA GLN A 186 4.87 -17.32 2.15
C GLN A 186 4.78 -17.88 0.72
N VAL A 187 5.56 -17.32 -0.22
CA VAL A 187 5.53 -17.72 -1.63
C VAL A 187 6.21 -19.08 -1.87
N HIS A 188 7.09 -19.52 -0.95
CA HIS A 188 7.73 -20.84 -1.00
C HIS A 188 6.72 -22.01 -1.03
N LYS A 189 5.52 -21.83 -0.47
CA LYS A 189 4.44 -22.83 -0.52
C LYS A 189 3.83 -22.99 -1.91
N LEU A 190 4.16 -22.09 -2.84
CA LEU A 190 3.58 -22.01 -4.17
C LEU A 190 4.55 -22.44 -5.27
N TYR A 191 5.80 -22.82 -4.95
CA TYR A 191 6.84 -23.12 -5.95
C TYR A 191 6.40 -24.09 -7.03
N GLU A 192 5.74 -25.19 -6.64
CA GLU A 192 5.29 -26.24 -7.57
C GLU A 192 3.99 -25.88 -8.30
N LYS A 193 3.30 -24.81 -7.90
CA LYS A 193 2.08 -24.38 -8.58
C LYS A 193 2.44 -23.69 -9.88
N TYR A 194 1.62 -23.91 -10.91
CA TYR A 194 1.70 -23.15 -12.15
C TYR A 194 1.14 -21.74 -11.95
N VAL A 195 1.77 -20.74 -12.58
CA VAL A 195 1.37 -19.33 -12.44
C VAL A 195 -0.07 -19.10 -12.93
N ASN A 196 -0.50 -19.81 -13.99
CA ASN A 196 -1.86 -19.78 -14.51
C ASN A 196 -2.93 -20.38 -13.56
N SER A 197 -2.52 -21.11 -12.53
CA SER A 197 -3.41 -21.76 -11.55
C SER A 197 -3.57 -20.96 -10.25
N LEU A 198 -2.80 -19.87 -10.10
CA LEU A 198 -2.79 -19.07 -8.88
C LEU A 198 -4.08 -18.26 -8.72
N SER A 199 -4.56 -18.16 -7.48
CA SER A 199 -5.57 -17.15 -7.13
C SER A 199 -5.01 -15.73 -7.30
N GLY A 200 -5.89 -14.73 -7.38
CA GLY A 200 -5.47 -13.33 -7.51
C GLY A 200 -4.51 -12.86 -6.41
N GLY A 201 -4.76 -13.22 -5.15
CA GLY A 201 -3.88 -12.88 -4.03
C GLY A 201 -2.55 -13.64 -4.05
N GLU A 202 -2.53 -14.91 -4.45
CA GLU A 202 -1.29 -15.67 -4.64
C GLU A 202 -0.44 -15.07 -5.78
N LEU A 203 -1.06 -14.79 -6.93
CA LEU A 203 -0.41 -14.15 -8.07
C LEU A 203 0.17 -12.78 -7.69
N GLN A 204 -0.57 -12.01 -6.90
CA GLN A 204 -0.11 -10.73 -6.40
C GLN A 204 1.14 -10.85 -5.53
N LYS A 205 1.17 -11.80 -4.58
CA LYS A 205 2.35 -12.07 -3.74
C LYS A 205 3.55 -12.52 -4.57
N VAL A 206 3.33 -13.41 -5.54
CA VAL A 206 4.36 -13.86 -6.48
C VAL A 206 4.93 -12.69 -7.28
N ALA A 207 4.08 -11.81 -7.81
CA ALA A 207 4.52 -10.66 -8.61
C ALA A 207 5.32 -9.64 -7.79
N VAL A 208 4.92 -9.39 -6.53
CA VAL A 208 5.71 -8.54 -5.62
C VAL A 208 7.07 -9.18 -5.35
N VAL A 209 7.12 -10.47 -5.01
CA VAL A 209 8.38 -11.18 -4.74
C VAL A 209 9.27 -11.19 -5.98
N ALA A 210 8.73 -11.49 -7.16
CA ALA A 210 9.48 -11.45 -8.42
C ALA A 210 10.06 -10.06 -8.70
N CYS A 211 9.31 -8.99 -8.44
CA CYS A 211 9.80 -7.62 -8.56
C CYS A 211 10.95 -7.35 -7.57
N LEU A 212 10.83 -7.77 -6.32
CA LEU A 212 11.85 -7.57 -5.28
C LEU A 212 13.13 -8.37 -5.51
N LEU A 213 13.06 -9.50 -6.23
CA LEU A 213 14.22 -10.30 -6.62
C LEU A 213 15.09 -9.63 -7.68
N GLN A 214 14.55 -8.68 -8.44
CA GLN A 214 15.31 -7.95 -9.45
C GLN A 214 16.32 -7.00 -8.78
N GLU A 215 17.52 -6.92 -9.34
CA GLU A 215 18.54 -5.96 -8.91
C GLU A 215 18.17 -4.55 -9.37
N ALA A 216 17.54 -3.78 -8.49
CA ALA A 216 17.09 -2.42 -8.75
C ALA A 216 17.54 -1.43 -7.66
N ASP A 217 17.54 -0.15 -8.01
CA ASP A 217 17.76 0.97 -7.11
C ASP A 217 16.43 1.57 -6.61
N ILE A 218 15.39 1.45 -7.43
CA ILE A 218 14.01 1.85 -7.11
C ILE A 218 13.05 0.70 -7.43
N TYR A 219 12.21 0.35 -6.46
CA TYR A 219 11.10 -0.59 -6.66
C TYR A 219 9.78 0.17 -6.85
N ALA A 220 9.17 0.00 -8.01
CA ALA A 220 7.92 0.62 -8.40
C ALA A 220 6.77 -0.38 -8.27
N PHE A 221 5.84 -0.13 -7.36
CA PHE A 221 4.67 -1.00 -7.11
C PHE A 221 3.37 -0.26 -7.45
N ASP A 222 2.66 -0.76 -8.45
CA ASP A 222 1.31 -0.28 -8.78
C ASP A 222 0.25 -1.23 -8.22
N GLU A 223 -0.48 -0.74 -7.21
CA GLU A 223 -1.49 -1.44 -6.41
C GLU A 223 -1.03 -2.80 -5.89
N PRO A 224 0.03 -2.85 -5.05
CA PRO A 224 0.55 -4.09 -4.50
C PRO A 224 -0.42 -4.76 -3.52
N SER A 225 -1.38 -4.05 -2.92
CA SER A 225 -2.39 -4.60 -1.99
C SER A 225 -3.58 -5.31 -2.66
N ALA A 226 -3.73 -5.18 -3.98
CA ALA A 226 -4.91 -5.68 -4.69
C ALA A 226 -5.11 -7.18 -4.46
N PHE A 227 -6.37 -7.60 -4.25
CA PHE A 227 -6.77 -8.98 -3.98
C PHE A 227 -6.20 -9.61 -2.70
N LEU A 228 -5.41 -8.88 -1.90
CA LEU A 228 -4.92 -9.35 -0.61
C LEU A 228 -5.95 -9.13 0.49
N ASP A 229 -6.01 -10.08 1.41
CA ASP A 229 -6.74 -9.94 2.67
C ASP A 229 -6.02 -8.98 3.63
N VAL A 230 -6.66 -8.68 4.76
CA VAL A 230 -6.15 -7.69 5.73
C VAL A 230 -4.77 -8.07 6.27
N GLU A 231 -4.53 -9.35 6.53
CA GLU A 231 -3.27 -9.82 7.12
C GLU A 231 -2.13 -9.75 6.11
N ASP A 232 -2.38 -10.19 4.88
CA ASP A 232 -1.42 -10.13 3.78
C ASP A 232 -1.09 -8.67 3.42
N ARG A 233 -2.07 -7.75 3.44
CA ARG A 233 -1.84 -6.30 3.21
C ARG A 233 -0.88 -5.69 4.23
N ILE A 234 -1.15 -5.90 5.53
CA ILE A 234 -0.30 -5.36 6.59
C ILE A 234 1.08 -5.99 6.55
N SER A 235 1.15 -7.30 6.27
CA SER A 235 2.42 -8.04 6.18
C SER A 235 3.27 -7.56 5.01
N LEU A 236 2.66 -7.40 3.83
CA LEU A 236 3.26 -6.82 2.63
C LEU A 236 3.81 -5.41 2.90
N ALA A 237 3.00 -4.54 3.49
CA ALA A 237 3.37 -3.17 3.80
C ALA A 237 4.63 -3.10 4.68
N LYS A 238 4.62 -3.82 5.81
CA LYS A 238 5.77 -3.91 6.72
C LYS A 238 6.99 -4.56 6.07
N PHE A 239 6.75 -5.52 5.19
CA PHE A 239 7.83 -6.19 4.49
C PHE A 239 8.53 -5.24 3.52
N ILE A 240 7.79 -4.58 2.62
CA ILE A 240 8.35 -3.61 1.66
C ILE A 240 9.11 -2.51 2.40
N HIS A 241 8.51 -1.91 3.44
CA HIS A 241 9.15 -0.84 4.20
C HIS A 241 10.50 -1.28 4.82
N ARG A 242 10.52 -2.45 5.47
CA ARG A 242 11.77 -2.97 6.07
C ARG A 242 12.79 -3.38 5.03
N PHE A 243 12.36 -4.02 3.95
CA PHE A 243 13.23 -4.48 2.88
C PHE A 243 13.95 -3.30 2.21
N VAL A 244 13.18 -2.29 1.78
CA VAL A 244 13.71 -1.10 1.10
C VAL A 244 14.75 -0.40 1.97
N ARG A 245 14.46 -0.25 3.28
CA ARG A 245 15.39 0.34 4.24
C ARG A 245 16.63 -0.50 4.48
N ALA A 246 16.48 -1.81 4.70
CA ALA A 246 17.60 -2.70 4.96
C ALA A 246 18.59 -2.76 3.79
N GLN A 247 18.10 -2.61 2.56
CA GLN A 247 18.90 -2.63 1.34
C GLN A 247 19.40 -1.23 0.92
N GLY A 248 19.02 -0.16 1.63
CA GLY A 248 19.34 1.21 1.22
C GLY A 248 18.75 1.60 -0.14
N LYS A 249 17.65 0.97 -0.54
CA LYS A 249 16.96 1.18 -1.82
C LYS A 249 15.82 2.16 -1.65
N SER A 250 15.18 2.53 -2.75
CA SER A 250 14.00 3.41 -2.72
C SER A 250 12.78 2.69 -3.26
N ALA A 251 11.59 3.18 -2.96
CA ALA A 251 10.36 2.62 -3.54
C ALA A 251 9.32 3.68 -3.86
N ILE A 252 8.52 3.43 -4.89
CA ILE A 252 7.34 4.22 -5.22
C ILE A 252 6.14 3.27 -5.16
N ILE A 253 5.12 3.61 -4.39
CA ILE A 253 3.97 2.74 -4.13
C ILE A 253 2.70 3.52 -4.45
N ILE A 254 1.94 3.05 -5.44
CA ILE A 254 0.56 3.48 -5.67
C ILE A 254 -0.35 2.47 -4.99
N ASP A 255 -1.24 2.93 -4.13
CA ASP A 255 -2.26 2.08 -3.53
C ASP A 255 -3.52 2.89 -3.18
N HIS A 256 -4.62 2.19 -2.93
CA HIS A 256 -5.87 2.76 -2.45
C HIS A 256 -6.04 2.63 -0.94
N ASP A 257 -5.32 1.69 -0.33
CA ASP A 257 -5.34 1.48 1.10
C ASP A 257 -4.50 2.55 1.81
N LEU A 258 -5.20 3.52 2.41
CA LEU A 258 -4.55 4.62 3.15
C LEU A 258 -3.79 4.12 4.37
N GLN A 259 -4.16 2.98 4.97
CA GLN A 259 -3.39 2.42 6.07
C GLN A 259 -2.07 1.84 5.58
N LEU A 260 -2.07 1.19 4.43
CA LEU A 260 -0.83 0.73 3.79
C LEU A 260 0.07 1.92 3.48
N ILE A 261 -0.46 2.94 2.79
CA ILE A 261 0.31 4.13 2.44
C ILE A 261 0.85 4.81 3.71
N ASP A 262 0.03 4.97 4.75
CA ASP A 262 0.45 5.51 6.05
C ASP A 262 1.63 4.74 6.65
N LEU A 263 1.54 3.40 6.59
CA LEU A 263 2.49 2.48 7.19
C LEU A 263 3.83 2.45 6.43
N VAL A 264 3.82 2.58 5.11
CA VAL A 264 5.04 2.40 4.28
C VAL A 264 5.69 3.69 3.83
N SER A 265 4.94 4.76 3.60
CA SER A 265 5.48 5.95 2.96
C SER A 265 6.32 6.81 3.91
N ASP A 266 7.22 7.60 3.35
CA ASP A 266 7.95 8.69 4.02
C ASP A 266 7.52 10.05 3.46
N THR A 267 7.30 10.11 2.15
CA THR A 267 6.72 11.25 1.43
C THR A 267 5.55 10.82 0.56
N LEU A 268 4.75 11.78 0.11
CA LEU A 268 3.56 11.56 -0.68
C LEU A 268 3.52 12.45 -1.92
N ILE A 269 3.20 11.84 -3.07
CA ILE A 269 2.75 12.55 -4.26
C ILE A 269 1.22 12.48 -4.28
N VAL A 270 0.58 13.64 -4.35
CA VAL A 270 -0.89 13.74 -4.38
C VAL A 270 -1.35 14.08 -5.79
N PHE A 271 -2.24 13.25 -6.32
CA PHE A 271 -2.92 13.46 -7.60
C PHE A 271 -4.29 14.09 -7.36
N GLN A 272 -4.56 15.19 -8.07
CA GLN A 272 -5.82 15.94 -8.06
C GLN A 272 -6.30 16.18 -9.49
N GLY A 273 -7.56 16.55 -9.66
CA GLY A 273 -8.13 16.88 -10.97
C GLY A 273 -9.49 16.24 -11.20
N VAL A 274 -9.86 16.10 -12.47
CA VAL A 274 -11.15 15.54 -12.89
C VAL A 274 -10.91 14.15 -13.49
N PRO A 275 -11.40 13.06 -12.85
CA PRO A 275 -11.22 11.69 -13.32
C PRO A 275 -11.55 11.53 -14.81
N GLY A 276 -10.59 10.99 -15.56
CA GLY A 276 -10.74 10.72 -16.99
C GLY A 276 -10.64 11.95 -17.90
N LYS A 277 -10.43 13.17 -17.37
CA LYS A 277 -10.22 14.40 -18.15
C LYS A 277 -8.87 15.05 -17.90
N GLU A 278 -8.55 15.34 -16.65
CA GLU A 278 -7.28 15.99 -16.30
C GLU A 278 -6.77 15.55 -14.93
N GLY A 279 -5.46 15.39 -14.82
CA GLY A 279 -4.76 15.07 -13.59
C GLY A 279 -3.57 15.99 -13.39
N THR A 280 -3.38 16.46 -12.16
CA THR A 280 -2.21 17.19 -11.71
C THR A 280 -1.59 16.45 -10.53
N ALA A 281 -0.27 16.25 -10.57
CA ALA A 281 0.47 15.63 -9.47
C ALA A 281 1.44 16.62 -8.83
N THR A 282 1.49 16.62 -7.50
CA THR A 282 2.43 17.44 -6.73
C THR A 282 3.88 16.94 -6.88
N GLU A 283 4.82 17.73 -6.39
CA GLU A 283 6.12 17.18 -5.99
C GLU A 283 5.95 16.24 -4.78
N PRO A 284 6.95 15.39 -4.45
CA PRO A 284 6.92 14.61 -3.22
C PRO A 284 6.87 15.52 -1.98
N LEU A 285 5.72 15.53 -1.30
CA LEU A 285 5.47 16.29 -0.08
C LEU A 285 5.83 15.45 1.15
N ARG A 286 6.12 16.09 2.28
CA ARG A 286 6.16 15.38 3.56
C ARG A 286 4.83 14.67 3.79
N LYS A 287 4.85 13.48 4.38
CA LYS A 287 3.65 12.67 4.63
C LYS A 287 2.52 13.48 5.25
N GLN A 288 2.81 14.31 6.26
CA GLN A 288 1.79 15.13 6.91
C GLN A 288 1.13 16.12 5.95
N ASP A 289 1.91 16.83 5.14
CA ASP A 289 1.41 17.83 4.20
C ASP A 289 0.62 17.18 3.07
N GLY A 290 1.13 16.08 2.52
CA GLY A 290 0.46 15.30 1.49
C GLY A 290 -0.87 14.69 1.97
N MET A 291 -0.89 14.09 3.16
CA MET A 291 -2.13 13.56 3.75
C MET A 291 -3.14 14.67 4.03
N ASN A 292 -2.70 15.82 4.55
CA ASN A 292 -3.59 16.96 4.78
C ASN A 292 -4.22 17.47 3.48
N LEU A 293 -3.42 17.60 2.41
CA LEU A 293 -3.91 18.01 1.10
C LEU A 293 -4.93 17.01 0.55
N PHE A 294 -4.59 15.72 0.56
CA PHE A 294 -5.43 14.66 0.02
C PHE A 294 -6.75 14.50 0.79
N LEU A 295 -6.68 14.45 2.13
CA LEU A 295 -7.86 14.27 2.98
C LEU A 295 -8.77 15.50 3.00
N LYS A 296 -8.21 16.71 2.83
CA LYS A 296 -8.98 17.94 2.64
C LYS A 296 -9.84 17.87 1.38
N ASP A 297 -9.28 17.38 0.27
CA ASP A 297 -10.01 17.20 -0.99
C ASP A 297 -11.17 16.21 -0.84
N LEU A 298 -10.97 15.15 -0.05
CA LEU A 298 -12.02 14.17 0.28
C LEU A 298 -13.03 14.67 1.33
N GLY A 299 -12.72 15.74 2.07
CA GLY A 299 -13.55 16.22 3.17
C GLY A 299 -13.60 15.28 4.39
N ILE A 300 -12.59 14.42 4.56
CA ILE A 300 -12.50 13.39 5.60
C ILE A 300 -11.35 13.72 6.54
N THR A 301 -11.47 13.44 7.84
CA THR A 301 -10.37 13.65 8.80
C THR A 301 -9.93 12.35 9.47
N PHE A 302 -8.62 12.25 9.75
CA PHE A 302 -7.96 11.09 10.33
C PHE A 302 -7.26 11.45 11.64
N ARG A 303 -7.46 10.58 12.64
CA ARG A 303 -6.75 10.62 13.92
C ARG A 303 -5.98 9.32 14.18
N ARG A 304 -5.19 9.30 15.24
CA ARG A 304 -4.57 8.07 15.76
C ARG A 304 -5.48 7.40 16.79
N ASP A 305 -5.59 6.08 16.69
CA ASP A 305 -6.14 5.29 17.78
C ASP A 305 -5.12 5.21 18.94
N PRO A 306 -5.49 5.51 20.19
CA PRO A 306 -4.54 5.55 21.30
C PRO A 306 -3.86 4.22 21.66
N GLU A 307 -4.46 3.08 21.29
CA GLU A 307 -3.94 1.74 21.65
C GLU A 307 -3.09 1.15 20.52
N SER A 308 -3.60 1.23 19.30
CA SER A 308 -2.98 0.59 18.13
C SER A 308 -2.10 1.54 17.31
N ASN A 309 -2.18 2.85 17.57
CA ASN A 309 -1.58 3.93 16.78
C ASN A 309 -2.02 3.92 15.29
N ARG A 310 -3.06 3.16 14.96
CA ARG A 310 -3.54 3.05 13.59
C ARG A 310 -4.23 4.35 13.15
N PRO A 311 -4.18 4.68 11.85
CA PRO A 311 -5.00 5.75 11.29
C PRO A 311 -6.49 5.38 11.42
N ARG A 312 -7.28 6.33 11.90
CA ARG A 312 -8.71 6.16 12.18
C ARG A 312 -9.51 7.33 11.63
N VAL A 313 -10.50 7.03 10.80
CA VAL A 313 -11.42 8.01 10.23
C VAL A 313 -12.34 8.57 11.31
N ASN A 314 -12.51 9.89 11.36
CA ASN A 314 -13.58 10.49 12.16
C ASN A 314 -14.92 10.36 11.41
N LYS A 315 -15.98 9.95 12.12
CA LYS A 315 -17.34 9.99 11.56
C LYS A 315 -17.69 11.43 11.14
N LEU A 316 -18.36 11.54 10.00
CA LEU A 316 -18.77 12.83 9.41
C LEU A 316 -19.55 13.66 10.45
N ASP A 317 -19.20 14.94 10.56
CA ASP A 317 -19.84 15.92 11.48
C ASP A 317 -19.73 15.56 12.97
N SER A 318 -18.86 14.62 13.34
CA SER A 318 -18.53 14.40 14.75
C SER A 318 -17.79 15.63 15.34
N ARG A 319 -17.80 15.76 16.68
CA ARG A 319 -17.08 16.86 17.36
C ARG A 319 -15.62 16.95 16.91
N LEU A 320 -14.93 15.81 16.87
CA LEU A 320 -13.52 15.71 16.48
C LEU A 320 -13.29 16.01 14.99
N ASP A 321 -14.22 15.62 14.11
CA ASP A 321 -14.15 15.97 12.68
C ASP A 321 -14.24 17.49 12.47
N ARG A 322 -15.19 18.15 13.16
CA ARG A 322 -15.35 19.61 13.08
C ARG A 322 -14.14 20.36 13.63
N GLU A 323 -13.60 19.93 14.77
CA GLU A 323 -12.41 20.54 15.37
C GLU A 323 -11.19 20.42 14.45
N GLN A 324 -10.96 19.24 13.87
CA GLN A 324 -9.87 19.02 12.93
C GLN A 324 -10.03 19.88 11.66
N LYS A 325 -11.21 19.88 11.04
CA LYS A 325 -11.50 20.74 9.87
C LYS A 325 -11.29 22.22 10.15
N ALA A 326 -11.75 22.71 11.32
CA ALA A 326 -11.59 24.10 11.71
C ALA A 326 -10.12 24.49 11.91
N SER A 327 -9.29 23.57 12.42
CA SER A 327 -7.84 23.77 12.56
C SER A 327 -7.06 23.64 11.25
N GLY A 328 -7.68 23.13 10.18
CA GLY A 328 -7.02 22.79 8.92
C GLY A 328 -6.14 21.53 8.99
N ASN A 329 -6.18 20.78 10.10
CA ASN A 329 -5.39 19.57 10.31
C ASN A 329 -6.26 18.32 10.14
N TYR A 330 -6.27 17.78 8.93
CA TYR A 330 -7.03 16.62 8.50
C TYR A 330 -6.33 15.29 8.83
N TYR A 331 -5.06 15.31 9.24
CA TYR A 331 -4.28 14.10 9.52
C TYR A 331 -3.39 14.27 10.75
N LEU A 332 -3.76 13.61 11.85
CA LEU A 332 -2.99 13.61 13.09
C LEU A 332 -1.97 12.48 13.14
N ILE A 333 -0.74 12.80 13.57
CA ILE A 333 0.36 11.84 13.73
C ILE A 333 0.55 11.44 15.21
N LYS A 334 0.04 12.24 16.16
CA LYS A 334 0.02 11.98 17.60
C LYS A 334 -1.20 12.59 18.27
#